data_AF-A0A413CYD7-F1
#
_entry.id   AF-A0A413CYD7-F1
#
_cell.length_a   1.000
_cell.length_b   1.000
_cell.length_c   1.000
_cell.angle_alpha   90.00
_cell.angle_beta   90.00
_cell.angle_gamma   90.00
#
_symmetry.space_group_name_H-M   'P 1'
#
loop_
_entity.id
_entity.type
_entity.pdbx_description
1 polymer ?
#
loop_
_entity_poly.entity_id
_entity_poly.type
_entity_poly.pdbx_seq_one_letter_code
_entity_poly.pdbx_strand_id
1 'polypeptide(L)'
;MLNKKECIQLLKQDVTPALGCTEPVCVALCLAHAAKVLDEEIVSIDVDVNIGIFKNGMSAGIPNFDHVGLNYAATLGAFLKNPEKGLKLFEDIDDEIKNKVYKFKDTQVHVDSSQTNLYVKGTIHTQNQTGTCIIQDEHTNVVYLSKNDEIKIDNKKSVNKQSNFISKLHQMNISDIVDLVNTFDTKDIEFLYDGVKMNLELADYAKDHDLALSSSFSSNLVSTLTAAIEARLSGCPLNTMSSSGAGTKGIALILPIHIVARDKQISKEKELKALALGHLLNRYINSYIGKLSPMCTCVMASSTACSAALVYMFGGNKEQIGYAIKNMTGTVTGMICDGGKVGCSLKVTTGTVSALLCAKTALNNAPLKDSDGIVASTPEKCIQNMAYLSKVGMKDVDTTIVEIMEKKKA
;
A
#
# COMPACT_ATOMS: atom_id res chain seq x y z
N MET A 1 -24.30 -5.29 5.88
CA MET A 1 -23.64 -3.99 6.14
C MET A 1 -22.80 -4.10 7.41
N LEU A 2 -21.73 -3.28 7.51
CA LEU A 2 -20.93 -3.18 8.73
C LEU A 2 -21.66 -2.33 9.78
N ASN A 3 -21.49 -2.66 11.06
CA ASN A 3 -21.88 -1.77 12.16
C ASN A 3 -20.69 -0.92 12.66
N LYS A 4 -20.96 0.04 13.56
CA LYS A 4 -19.94 0.98 14.10
C LYS A 4 -18.71 0.25 14.66
N LYS A 5 -18.90 -0.80 15.47
CA LYS A 5 -17.79 -1.56 16.07
C LYS A 5 -16.96 -2.27 15.00
N GLU A 6 -17.62 -2.90 14.03
CA GLU A 6 -16.95 -3.58 12.92
C GLU A 6 -16.17 -2.62 12.02
N CYS A 7 -16.69 -1.42 11.75
CA CYS A 7 -15.96 -0.40 10.99
C CYS A 7 -14.73 0.13 11.72
N ILE A 8 -14.84 0.40 13.03
CA ILE A 8 -13.68 0.81 13.83
C ILE A 8 -12.63 -0.30 13.87
N GLN A 9 -13.06 -1.56 13.97
CA GLN A 9 -12.16 -2.70 13.90
C GLN A 9 -11.47 -2.79 12.53
N LEU A 10 -12.20 -2.60 11.44
CA LEU A 10 -11.62 -2.56 10.09
C LEU A 10 -10.58 -1.43 9.95
N LEU A 11 -10.88 -0.23 10.48
CA LEU A 11 -9.92 0.88 10.50
C LEU A 11 -8.64 0.52 11.27
N LYS A 12 -8.76 -0.10 12.44
CA LYS A 12 -7.60 -0.54 13.24
C LYS A 12 -6.76 -1.63 12.56
N GLN A 13 -7.38 -2.45 11.71
CA GLN A 13 -6.66 -3.45 10.91
C GLN A 13 -5.93 -2.83 9.72
N ASP A 14 -6.52 -1.81 9.11
CA ASP A 14 -6.05 -1.23 7.85
C ASP A 14 -5.15 -0.01 8.01
N VAL A 15 -5.17 0.63 9.17
CA VAL A 15 -4.36 1.80 9.52
C VAL A 15 -3.31 1.35 10.54
N THR A 16 -2.26 0.72 10.02
CA THR A 16 -1.17 0.15 10.82
C THR A 16 0.19 0.67 10.35
N PRO A 17 1.19 0.78 11.26
CA PRO A 17 2.56 1.15 10.88
C PRO A 17 3.18 0.13 9.93
N ALA A 18 3.89 0.62 8.91
CA ALA A 18 4.65 -0.19 7.96
C ALA A 18 6.03 0.43 7.73
N LEU A 19 7.07 -0.40 7.76
CA LEU A 19 8.45 0.00 7.50
C LEU A 19 8.84 -0.41 6.06
N GLY A 20 9.26 0.55 5.24
CA GLY A 20 9.64 0.29 3.84
C GLY A 20 8.47 -0.15 2.94
N CYS A 21 8.79 -0.66 1.76
CA CYS A 21 7.82 -1.24 0.83
C CYS A 21 7.35 -2.62 1.27
N THR A 22 6.04 -2.88 1.16
CA THR A 22 5.42 -4.12 1.64
C THR A 22 5.86 -5.35 0.85
N GLU A 23 6.16 -5.21 -0.44
CA GLU A 23 6.57 -6.33 -1.28
C GLU A 23 7.98 -6.86 -0.94
N PRO A 24 9.03 -6.02 -0.81
CA PRO A 24 10.31 -6.47 -0.27
C PRO A 24 10.21 -7.10 1.13
N VAL A 25 9.45 -6.48 2.04
CA VAL A 25 9.29 -7.01 3.39
C VAL A 25 8.55 -8.36 3.39
N CYS A 26 7.56 -8.54 2.53
CA CYS A 26 6.86 -9.83 2.36
C CYS A 26 7.81 -10.94 1.90
N VAL A 27 8.71 -10.63 0.95
CA VAL A 27 9.75 -11.56 0.52
C VAL A 27 10.70 -11.87 1.67
N ALA A 28 11.24 -10.85 2.35
CA ALA A 28 12.13 -11.03 3.48
C ALA A 28 11.48 -11.85 4.61
N LEU A 29 10.21 -11.59 4.93
CA LEU A 29 9.45 -12.33 5.94
C LEU A 29 9.32 -13.82 5.57
N CYS A 30 9.04 -14.12 4.30
CA CYS A 30 8.98 -15.49 3.80
C CYS A 30 10.31 -16.23 4.02
N LEU A 31 11.43 -15.58 3.69
CA LEU A 31 12.77 -16.17 3.87
C LEU A 31 13.17 -16.25 5.34
N ALA A 32 12.74 -15.32 6.20
CA ALA A 32 12.97 -15.40 7.64
C ALA A 32 12.25 -16.60 8.26
N HIS A 33 11.04 -16.91 7.82
CA HIS A 33 10.33 -18.13 8.22
C HIS A 33 11.04 -19.40 7.74
N ALA A 34 11.45 -19.46 6.46
CA ALA A 34 12.18 -20.59 5.89
C ALA A 34 13.54 -20.80 6.59
N ALA A 35 14.26 -19.73 6.92
CA ALA A 35 15.53 -19.81 7.61
C ALA A 35 15.37 -20.24 9.07
N LYS A 36 14.27 -19.85 9.74
CA LYS A 36 14.03 -20.12 11.17
C LYS A 36 14.06 -21.60 11.50
N VAL A 37 13.62 -22.44 10.57
CA VAL A 37 13.51 -23.89 10.77
C VAL A 37 14.82 -24.65 10.51
N LEU A 38 15.83 -23.98 9.93
CA LEU A 38 17.14 -24.54 9.61
C LEU A 38 18.14 -24.25 10.72
N ASP A 39 19.14 -25.10 10.88
CA ASP A 39 20.23 -24.97 11.87
C ASP A 39 21.63 -25.09 11.25
N GLU A 40 21.71 -25.18 9.92
CA GLU A 40 22.95 -25.17 9.12
C GLU A 40 23.17 -23.83 8.40
N GLU A 41 24.39 -23.65 7.87
CA GLU A 41 24.76 -22.49 7.07
C GLU A 41 24.04 -22.50 5.71
N ILE A 42 23.59 -21.31 5.28
CA ILE A 42 22.86 -21.12 4.03
C ILE A 42 23.82 -21.19 2.85
N VAL A 43 23.50 -22.03 1.86
CA VAL A 43 24.27 -22.23 0.63
C VAL A 43 23.61 -21.51 -0.55
N SER A 44 22.28 -21.62 -0.70
CA SER A 44 21.55 -20.91 -1.75
C SER A 44 20.14 -20.51 -1.32
N ILE A 45 19.60 -19.48 -1.98
CA ILE A 45 18.25 -18.95 -1.77
C ILE A 45 17.56 -18.83 -3.13
N ASP A 46 16.41 -19.49 -3.26
CA ASP A 46 15.57 -19.45 -4.44
C ASP A 46 14.18 -18.93 -4.07
N VAL A 47 13.70 -17.93 -4.81
CA VAL A 47 12.41 -17.28 -4.52
C VAL A 47 11.53 -17.25 -5.76
N ASP A 48 10.37 -17.87 -5.68
CA ASP A 48 9.32 -17.78 -6.68
C ASP A 48 8.28 -16.75 -6.23
N VAL A 49 8.03 -15.71 -7.03
CA VAL A 49 7.03 -14.68 -6.73
C VAL A 49 6.06 -14.49 -7.89
N ASN A 50 4.81 -14.11 -7.63
CA ASN A 50 3.94 -13.69 -8.72
C ASN A 50 4.45 -12.38 -9.35
N ILE A 51 4.01 -12.10 -10.58
CA ILE A 51 4.46 -10.94 -11.35
C ILE A 51 4.27 -9.60 -10.62
N GLY A 52 3.19 -9.49 -9.83
CA GLY A 52 2.88 -8.27 -9.08
C GLY A 52 3.87 -7.97 -7.96
N ILE A 53 4.30 -9.00 -7.21
CA ILE A 53 5.35 -8.87 -6.18
C ILE A 53 6.67 -8.50 -6.84
N PHE A 54 7.02 -9.17 -7.95
CA PHE A 54 8.25 -8.90 -8.69
C PHE A 54 8.32 -7.44 -9.14
N LYS A 55 7.34 -7.00 -9.92
CA LYS A 55 7.20 -5.61 -10.41
C LYS A 55 7.30 -4.59 -9.28
N ASN A 56 6.58 -4.82 -8.18
CA ASN A 56 6.50 -3.83 -7.10
C ASN A 56 7.75 -3.77 -6.22
N GLY A 57 8.45 -4.89 -6.05
CA GLY A 57 9.64 -4.98 -5.19
C GLY A 57 10.96 -4.74 -5.92
N MET A 58 11.03 -4.86 -7.24
CA MET A 58 12.30 -4.88 -7.99
C MET A 58 13.16 -3.61 -7.84
N SER A 59 12.55 -2.43 -7.66
CA SER A 59 13.26 -1.15 -7.49
C SER A 59 12.96 -0.46 -6.16
N ALA A 60 12.37 -1.20 -5.22
CA ALA A 60 11.95 -0.65 -3.94
C ALA A 60 13.13 -0.51 -2.97
N GLY A 61 13.24 0.68 -2.36
CA GLY A 61 14.16 0.94 -1.27
C GLY A 61 13.93 0.02 -0.07
N ILE A 62 15.02 -0.42 0.54
CA ILE A 62 15.02 -1.25 1.74
C ILE A 62 15.51 -0.37 2.91
N PRO A 63 14.68 -0.18 3.95
CA PRO A 63 15.09 0.52 5.17
C PRO A 63 16.39 -0.01 5.76
N ASN A 64 17.24 0.89 6.26
CA ASN A 64 18.54 0.57 6.86
C ASN A 64 19.51 -0.17 5.92
N PHE A 65 19.32 -0.11 4.59
CA PHE A 65 20.16 -0.82 3.63
C PHE A 65 20.39 0.00 2.35
N ASP A 66 21.63 -0.01 1.85
CA ASP A 66 22.05 0.91 0.77
C ASP A 66 21.60 0.49 -0.64
N HIS A 67 21.08 -0.73 -0.80
CA HIS A 67 20.64 -1.25 -2.10
C HIS A 67 19.15 -1.56 -2.12
N VAL A 68 18.63 -1.68 -3.33
CA VAL A 68 17.20 -1.88 -3.60
C VAL A 68 16.95 -3.26 -4.20
N GLY A 69 15.71 -3.74 -4.11
CA GLY A 69 15.25 -4.89 -4.88
C GLY A 69 15.10 -6.20 -4.11
N LEU A 70 14.42 -7.16 -4.75
CA LEU A 70 13.98 -8.39 -4.09
C LEU A 70 15.11 -9.35 -3.72
N ASN A 71 16.21 -9.38 -4.49
CA ASN A 71 17.34 -10.27 -4.17
C ASN A 71 17.91 -9.91 -2.79
N TYR A 72 18.22 -8.64 -2.56
CA TYR A 72 18.70 -8.18 -1.26
C TYR A 72 17.66 -8.38 -0.15
N ALA A 73 16.38 -8.13 -0.41
CA ALA A 73 15.32 -8.37 0.56
C ALA A 73 15.23 -9.85 0.98
N ALA A 74 15.33 -10.78 0.03
CA ALA A 74 15.34 -12.22 0.29
C ALA A 74 16.53 -12.64 1.15
N THR A 75 17.73 -12.19 0.77
CA THR A 75 18.97 -12.47 1.51
C THR A 75 18.93 -11.89 2.93
N LEU A 76 18.46 -10.65 3.09
CA LEU A 76 18.27 -10.01 4.40
C LEU A 76 17.33 -10.81 5.28
N GLY A 77 16.16 -11.21 4.75
CA GLY A 77 15.19 -12.02 5.47
C GLY A 77 15.78 -13.34 5.97
N ALA A 78 16.53 -14.03 5.10
CA ALA A 78 17.17 -15.29 5.42
C ALA A 78 18.20 -15.16 6.56
N PHE A 79 19.01 -14.10 6.57
CA PHE A 79 20.02 -13.89 7.61
C PHE A 79 19.46 -13.29 8.91
N LEU A 80 18.39 -12.50 8.85
CA LEU A 80 17.75 -11.92 10.04
C LEU A 80 17.03 -12.98 10.88
N LYS A 81 16.34 -13.94 10.25
CA LYS A 81 15.76 -15.13 10.93
C LYS A 81 14.86 -14.78 12.13
N ASN A 82 14.16 -13.64 12.07
CA ASN A 82 13.31 -13.06 13.12
C ASN A 82 11.86 -12.82 12.62
N PRO A 83 11.17 -13.86 12.07
CA PRO A 83 9.85 -13.68 11.46
C PRO A 83 8.78 -13.08 12.40
N GLU A 84 8.97 -13.18 13.72
CA GLU A 84 8.12 -12.56 14.73
C GLU A 84 7.97 -11.03 14.61
N LYS A 85 8.91 -10.35 13.92
CA LYS A 85 8.85 -8.91 13.66
C LYS A 85 7.84 -8.53 12.56
N GLY A 86 7.33 -9.49 11.79
CA GLY A 86 6.34 -9.26 10.73
C GLY A 86 6.78 -8.17 9.74
N LEU A 87 5.96 -7.14 9.54
CA LEU A 87 6.26 -6.04 8.60
C LEU A 87 7.35 -5.07 9.10
N LYS A 88 7.92 -5.28 10.28
CA LYS A 88 8.98 -4.47 10.88
C LYS A 88 10.34 -5.18 10.86
N LEU A 89 10.46 -6.28 10.12
CA LEU A 89 11.65 -7.12 10.08
C LEU A 89 12.95 -6.36 9.76
N PHE A 90 12.88 -5.31 8.94
CA PHE A 90 14.03 -4.46 8.58
C PHE A 90 14.50 -3.49 9.68
N GLU A 91 13.81 -3.39 10.82
CA GLU A 91 14.29 -2.61 11.99
C GLU A 91 15.61 -3.19 12.55
N ASP A 92 15.83 -4.49 12.40
CA ASP A 92 16.97 -5.20 13.00
C ASP A 92 18.17 -5.36 12.02
N ILE A 93 18.20 -4.61 10.92
CA ILE A 93 19.36 -4.62 10.01
C ILE A 93 20.51 -3.84 10.64
N ASP A 94 21.57 -4.56 11.00
CA ASP A 94 22.83 -4.01 11.48
C ASP A 94 23.99 -4.25 10.50
N ASP A 95 25.18 -3.76 10.84
CA ASP A 95 26.37 -3.90 9.99
C ASP A 95 26.86 -5.35 9.87
N GLU A 96 26.57 -6.23 10.83
CA GLU A 96 26.91 -7.65 10.73
C GLU A 96 26.05 -8.32 9.64
N ILE A 97 24.73 -8.10 9.68
CA ILE A 97 23.78 -8.58 8.68
C ILE A 97 24.13 -8.03 7.30
N LYS A 98 24.41 -6.72 7.18
CA LYS A 98 24.84 -6.11 5.91
C LYS A 98 26.06 -6.82 5.32
N ASN A 99 27.09 -7.05 6.14
CA ASN A 99 28.31 -7.72 5.70
C ASN A 99 28.07 -9.16 5.22
N LYS A 100 27.16 -9.91 5.86
CA LYS A 100 26.74 -11.24 5.39
C LYS A 100 26.06 -11.16 4.03
N VAL A 101 25.10 -10.24 3.89
CA VAL A 101 24.34 -10.03 2.65
C VAL A 101 25.23 -9.60 1.48
N TYR A 102 26.21 -8.72 1.71
CA TYR A 102 27.12 -8.27 0.64
C TYR A 102 28.02 -9.39 0.10
N LYS A 103 28.40 -10.34 0.96
CA LYS A 103 29.24 -11.48 0.61
C LYS A 103 28.45 -12.62 -0.03
N PHE A 104 27.16 -12.75 0.29
CA PHE A 104 26.29 -13.80 -0.26
C PHE A 104 25.81 -13.42 -1.66
N LYS A 105 26.06 -14.29 -2.65
CA LYS A 105 25.69 -14.05 -4.07
C LYS A 105 24.69 -15.05 -4.62
N ASP A 106 24.49 -16.19 -3.94
CA ASP A 106 23.65 -17.29 -4.40
C ASP A 106 22.17 -17.07 -4.03
N THR A 107 21.60 -15.94 -4.48
CA THR A 107 20.18 -15.61 -4.35
C THR A 107 19.56 -15.34 -5.71
N GLN A 108 18.50 -16.08 -6.03
CA GLN A 108 17.72 -15.91 -7.26
C GLN A 108 16.25 -15.62 -6.94
N VAL A 109 15.67 -14.71 -7.71
CA VAL A 109 14.24 -14.36 -7.64
C VAL A 109 13.65 -14.53 -9.03
N HIS A 110 12.63 -15.37 -9.13
CA HIS A 110 11.95 -15.75 -10.37
C HIS A 110 10.50 -15.31 -10.35
N VAL A 111 9.96 -15.04 -11.54
CA VAL A 111 8.54 -14.79 -11.73
C VAL A 111 7.83 -16.12 -11.99
N ASP A 112 6.97 -16.53 -11.06
CA ASP A 112 6.00 -17.60 -11.29
C ASP A 112 4.73 -17.02 -11.93
N SER A 113 4.67 -17.13 -13.25
CA SER A 113 3.54 -16.62 -14.05
C SER A 113 2.26 -17.44 -13.89
N SER A 114 2.31 -18.61 -13.24
CA SER A 114 1.12 -19.40 -12.95
C SER A 114 0.31 -18.85 -11.76
N GLN A 115 0.93 -18.02 -10.93
CA GLN A 115 0.32 -17.43 -9.75
C GLN A 115 -0.28 -16.06 -10.07
N THR A 116 -1.54 -15.87 -9.72
CA THR A 116 -2.30 -14.64 -10.06
C THR A 116 -2.46 -13.69 -8.87
N ASN A 117 -2.69 -14.23 -7.67
CA ASN A 117 -2.78 -13.45 -6.44
C ASN A 117 -1.40 -13.24 -5.80
N LEU A 118 -1.35 -12.48 -4.70
CA LEU A 118 -0.13 -12.32 -3.91
C LEU A 118 0.43 -13.71 -3.55
N TYR A 119 1.64 -13.97 -4.01
CA TYR A 119 2.33 -15.24 -3.80
C TYR A 119 3.83 -15.00 -3.68
N VAL A 120 4.41 -15.58 -2.64
CA VAL A 120 5.85 -15.67 -2.42
C VAL A 120 6.15 -17.06 -1.89
N LYS A 121 6.99 -17.80 -2.59
CA LYS A 121 7.59 -19.04 -2.11
C LYS A 121 9.09 -18.84 -1.98
N GLY A 122 9.60 -18.97 -0.77
CA GLY A 122 11.02 -18.94 -0.47
C GLY A 122 11.53 -20.35 -0.19
N THR A 123 12.61 -20.73 -0.84
CA THR A 123 13.32 -21.99 -0.64
C THR A 123 14.77 -21.67 -0.27
N ILE A 124 15.23 -22.21 0.86
CA ILE A 124 16.60 -22.03 1.35
C ILE A 124 17.26 -23.40 1.38
N HIS A 125 18.42 -23.52 0.76
CA HIS A 125 19.23 -24.73 0.79
C HIS A 125 20.46 -24.52 1.66
N THR A 126 20.76 -25.53 2.47
CA THR A 126 22.01 -25.68 3.22
C THR A 126 22.74 -26.91 2.69
N GLN A 127 23.79 -27.38 3.36
CA GLN A 127 24.49 -28.59 2.94
C GLN A 127 23.58 -29.83 2.99
N ASN A 128 22.77 -29.99 4.05
CA ASN A 128 21.95 -31.20 4.24
C ASN A 128 20.45 -30.92 4.47
N GLN A 129 20.04 -29.65 4.46
CA GLN A 129 18.68 -29.26 4.80
C GLN A 129 18.09 -28.27 3.80
N THR A 130 16.78 -28.34 3.62
CA THR A 130 15.99 -27.42 2.83
C THR A 130 14.85 -26.85 3.66
N GLY A 131 14.71 -25.52 3.70
CA GLY A 131 13.61 -24.82 4.34
C GLY A 131 12.70 -24.21 3.27
N THR A 132 11.41 -24.48 3.32
CA THR A 132 10.44 -23.91 2.36
C THR A 132 9.33 -23.17 3.09
N CYS A 133 9.04 -21.95 2.68
CA CYS A 133 7.91 -21.16 3.17
C CYS A 133 7.07 -20.63 2.00
N ILE A 134 5.75 -20.57 2.17
CA ILE A 134 4.83 -19.92 1.22
C ILE A 134 3.97 -18.90 1.97
N ILE A 135 4.00 -17.66 1.50
CA ILE A 135 3.07 -16.60 1.86
C ILE A 135 2.10 -16.38 0.71
N GLN A 136 0.80 -16.33 1.00
CA GLN A 136 -0.24 -16.20 -0.03
C GLN A 136 -1.41 -15.32 0.43
N ASP A 137 -2.02 -14.62 -0.53
CA ASP A 137 -3.20 -13.75 -0.42
C ASP A 137 -3.02 -12.47 0.41
N GLU A 138 -2.37 -12.52 1.58
CA GLU A 138 -1.97 -11.38 2.41
C GLU A 138 -0.44 -11.38 2.64
N HIS A 139 0.18 -10.20 2.74
CA HIS A 139 1.64 -10.05 2.87
C HIS A 139 2.28 -10.73 4.10
N THR A 140 1.48 -11.17 5.08
CA THR A 140 1.94 -11.85 6.30
C THR A 140 1.31 -13.22 6.52
N ASN A 141 0.51 -13.72 5.57
CA ASN A 141 -0.24 -14.97 5.73
C ASN A 141 0.59 -16.18 5.27
N VAL A 142 1.31 -16.79 6.21
CA VAL A 142 2.06 -18.03 5.99
C VAL A 142 1.10 -19.21 5.85
N VAL A 143 1.00 -19.76 4.65
CA VAL A 143 0.12 -20.90 4.34
C VAL A 143 0.85 -22.23 4.32
N TYR A 144 2.18 -22.21 4.25
CA TYR A 144 3.00 -23.43 4.23
C TYR A 144 4.39 -23.15 4.83
N LEU A 145 4.90 -24.09 5.63
CA LEU A 145 6.26 -24.07 6.17
C LEU A 145 6.76 -25.51 6.36
N SER A 146 7.95 -25.84 5.84
CA SER A 146 8.58 -27.15 6.02
C SER A 146 10.09 -27.07 6.26
N LYS A 147 10.63 -28.11 6.91
CA LYS A 147 12.06 -28.44 7.00
C LYS A 147 12.24 -29.82 6.37
N ASN A 148 12.97 -29.92 5.27
CA ASN A 148 13.03 -31.12 4.44
C ASN A 148 11.61 -31.61 4.12
N ASP A 149 11.34 -32.89 4.38
CA ASP A 149 10.03 -33.51 4.21
C ASP A 149 9.07 -33.30 5.40
N GLU A 150 9.53 -32.66 6.49
CA GLU A 150 8.71 -32.40 7.67
C GLU A 150 7.92 -31.10 7.51
N ILE A 151 6.58 -31.23 7.42
CA ILE A 151 5.66 -30.10 7.32
C ILE A 151 5.33 -29.57 8.72
N LYS A 152 5.58 -28.29 8.95
CA LYS A 152 5.28 -27.59 10.22
C LYS A 152 3.99 -26.79 10.16
N ILE A 153 3.65 -26.23 9.00
CA ILE A 153 2.40 -25.49 8.76
C ILE A 153 1.84 -25.93 7.40
N ASP A 154 0.55 -26.25 7.35
CA ASP A 154 -0.21 -26.41 6.10
C ASP A 154 -1.64 -25.87 6.26
N ASN A 155 -1.81 -24.61 5.90
CA ASN A 155 -3.04 -23.85 6.02
C ASN A 155 -3.55 -23.36 4.67
N LYS A 156 -3.21 -24.04 3.56
CA LYS A 156 -3.62 -23.65 2.20
C LYS A 156 -5.14 -23.53 1.99
N LYS A 157 -5.96 -23.99 2.94
CA LYS A 157 -7.44 -24.02 2.86
C LYS A 157 -8.17 -23.23 3.95
N SER A 158 -7.50 -22.54 4.87
CA SER A 158 -8.19 -21.80 5.95
C SER A 158 -8.78 -20.48 5.46
N VAL A 159 -10.08 -20.26 5.71
CA VAL A 159 -10.81 -19.04 5.31
C VAL A 159 -10.47 -17.87 6.26
N ASN A 160 -9.98 -16.76 5.70
CA ASN A 160 -9.52 -15.58 6.46
C ASN A 160 -10.70 -14.72 6.96
N LYS A 161 -10.73 -14.32 8.24
CA LYS A 161 -11.78 -13.45 8.85
C LYS A 161 -11.94 -12.09 8.16
N GLN A 162 -10.88 -11.55 7.56
CA GLN A 162 -10.91 -10.27 6.85
C GLN A 162 -11.88 -10.28 5.65
N SER A 163 -12.08 -11.46 5.04
CA SER A 163 -13.05 -11.64 3.95
C SER A 163 -14.48 -11.28 4.34
N ASN A 164 -14.85 -11.45 5.62
CA ASN A 164 -16.19 -11.17 6.12
C ASN A 164 -16.47 -9.67 6.27
N PHE A 165 -15.49 -8.86 6.68
CA PHE A 165 -15.69 -7.41 6.74
C PHE A 165 -15.83 -6.81 5.34
N ILE A 166 -15.08 -7.34 4.37
CA ILE A 166 -15.14 -6.85 2.99
C ILE A 166 -16.46 -7.21 2.31
N SER A 167 -16.97 -8.43 2.52
CA SER A 167 -18.29 -8.80 1.99
C SER A 167 -19.40 -7.91 2.57
N LYS A 168 -19.34 -7.59 3.87
CA LYS A 168 -20.27 -6.63 4.50
C LYS A 168 -20.09 -5.20 4.00
N LEU A 169 -18.86 -4.78 3.70
CA LEU A 169 -18.55 -3.47 3.14
C LEU A 169 -19.10 -3.33 1.73
N HIS A 170 -19.03 -4.37 0.89
CA HIS A 170 -19.61 -4.39 -0.46
C HIS A 170 -21.14 -4.29 -0.49
N GLN A 171 -21.81 -4.60 0.61
CA GLN A 171 -23.26 -4.42 0.75
C GLN A 171 -23.66 -2.97 1.05
N MET A 172 -22.69 -2.09 1.32
CA MET A 172 -22.93 -0.67 1.61
C MET A 172 -22.75 0.15 0.33
N ASN A 173 -23.57 1.19 0.19
CA ASN A 173 -23.30 2.29 -0.73
C ASN A 173 -22.44 3.37 -0.02
N ILE A 174 -21.94 4.34 -0.78
CA ILE A 174 -21.10 5.42 -0.25
C ILE A 174 -21.85 6.26 0.80
N SER A 175 -23.16 6.45 0.63
CA SER A 175 -24.00 7.18 1.58
C SER A 175 -24.10 6.47 2.93
N ASP A 176 -24.18 5.14 2.95
CA ASP A 176 -24.22 4.34 4.18
C ASP A 176 -22.90 4.47 4.95
N ILE A 177 -21.76 4.53 4.24
CA ILE A 177 -20.44 4.73 4.86
C ILE A 177 -20.36 6.13 5.51
N VAL A 178 -20.87 7.15 4.81
CA VAL A 178 -20.92 8.53 5.35
C VAL A 178 -21.81 8.59 6.60
N ASP A 179 -22.99 7.97 6.56
CA ASP A 179 -23.89 7.92 7.72
C ASP A 179 -23.24 7.25 8.92
N LEU A 180 -22.56 6.12 8.68
CA LEU A 180 -21.92 5.39 9.76
C LEU A 180 -20.78 6.20 10.40
N VAL A 181 -19.96 6.90 9.61
CA VAL A 181 -18.91 7.79 10.10
C VAL A 181 -19.49 8.94 10.94
N ASN A 182 -20.67 9.47 10.59
CA ASN A 182 -21.31 10.52 11.37
C ASN A 182 -21.68 10.06 12.80
N THR A 183 -21.83 8.75 13.02
CA THR A 183 -22.12 8.17 14.35
C THR A 183 -20.86 7.95 15.22
N PHE A 184 -19.66 8.21 14.70
CA PHE A 184 -18.43 7.97 15.44
C PHE A 184 -18.19 9.06 16.48
N ASP A 185 -17.83 8.63 17.68
CA ASP A 185 -17.37 9.51 18.74
C ASP A 185 -15.87 9.77 18.54
N THR A 186 -15.41 10.97 18.84
CA THR A 186 -13.99 11.36 18.66
C THR A 186 -13.03 10.36 19.31
N LYS A 187 -13.36 9.85 20.50
CA LYS A 187 -12.55 8.87 21.25
C LYS A 187 -12.35 7.54 20.50
N ASP A 188 -13.33 7.11 19.72
CA ASP A 188 -13.27 5.84 18.99
C ASP A 188 -12.28 5.88 17.82
N ILE A 189 -12.01 7.07 17.30
CA ILE A 189 -11.21 7.32 16.09
C ILE A 189 -9.98 8.19 16.34
N GLU A 190 -9.70 8.57 17.59
CA GLU A 190 -8.56 9.42 17.95
C GLU A 190 -7.22 8.84 17.50
N PHE A 191 -7.09 7.50 17.52
CA PHE A 191 -5.91 6.77 17.05
C PHE A 191 -5.53 7.08 15.59
N LEU A 192 -6.47 7.55 14.76
CA LEU A 192 -6.15 7.95 13.38
C LEU A 192 -5.17 9.13 13.33
N TYR A 193 -5.08 9.94 14.38
CA TYR A 193 -4.13 11.03 14.44
C TYR A 193 -2.68 10.58 14.61
N ASP A 194 -2.44 9.36 15.10
CA ASP A 194 -1.09 8.79 15.12
C ASP A 194 -0.54 8.65 13.71
N GLY A 195 -1.42 8.42 12.73
CA GLY A 195 -1.05 8.42 11.31
C GLY A 195 -0.59 9.76 10.77
N VAL A 196 -1.14 10.86 11.29
CA VAL A 196 -0.70 12.21 10.94
C VAL A 196 0.72 12.44 11.45
N LYS A 197 0.97 12.15 12.74
CA LYS A 197 2.28 12.36 13.37
C LYS A 197 3.36 11.56 12.64
N MET A 198 3.13 10.26 12.48
CA MET A 198 4.06 9.34 11.83
C MET A 198 4.39 9.75 10.39
N ASN A 199 3.39 10.17 9.61
CA ASN A 199 3.62 10.55 8.22
C ASN A 199 4.27 11.93 8.08
N LEU A 200 4.11 12.84 9.05
CA LEU A 200 4.83 14.11 9.10
C LEU A 200 6.31 13.91 9.44
N GLU A 201 6.63 12.97 10.33
CA GLU A 201 8.03 12.62 10.65
C GLU A 201 8.83 12.21 9.41
N LEU A 202 8.20 11.52 8.45
CA LEU A 202 8.84 11.20 7.16
C LEU A 202 9.13 12.44 6.32
N ALA A 203 8.22 13.42 6.33
CA ALA A 203 8.43 14.67 5.61
C ALA A 203 9.55 15.49 6.26
N ASP A 204 9.67 15.45 7.57
CA ASP A 204 10.75 16.13 8.29
C ASP A 204 12.10 15.43 8.06
N TYR A 205 12.13 14.09 8.09
CA TYR A 205 13.32 13.32 7.70
C TYR A 205 13.84 13.71 6.32
N ALA A 206 12.95 13.84 5.32
CA ALA A 206 13.35 14.23 3.98
C ALA A 206 14.04 15.60 3.90
N LYS A 207 13.64 16.56 4.75
CA LYS A 207 14.25 17.90 4.80
C LYS A 207 15.70 17.85 5.30
N ASP A 208 15.98 16.94 6.22
CA ASP A 208 17.32 16.78 6.80
C ASP A 208 18.28 15.99 5.89
N HIS A 209 17.79 15.43 4.78
CA HIS A 209 18.55 14.53 3.89
C HIS A 209 18.61 15.02 2.43
N ASP A 210 18.31 16.31 2.17
CA ASP A 210 18.44 16.97 0.86
C ASP A 210 17.86 16.18 -0.33
N LEU A 211 16.67 15.60 -0.16
CA LEU A 211 16.03 14.78 -1.20
C LEU A 211 15.52 15.66 -2.36
N ALA A 212 16.08 15.45 -3.55
CA ALA A 212 16.03 16.38 -4.68
C ALA A 212 14.63 16.63 -5.28
N LEU A 213 13.69 15.68 -5.23
CA LEU A 213 12.34 15.94 -5.75
C LEU A 213 11.57 16.88 -4.82
N SER A 214 11.69 16.68 -3.51
CA SER A 214 10.98 17.49 -2.52
C SER A 214 11.38 18.98 -2.55
N SER A 215 12.66 19.27 -2.80
CA SER A 215 13.19 20.64 -2.92
C SER A 215 12.74 21.38 -4.17
N SER A 216 12.12 20.68 -5.13
CA SER A 216 11.66 21.26 -6.40
C SER A 216 10.29 21.96 -6.31
N PHE A 217 9.60 21.91 -5.16
CA PHE A 217 8.24 22.43 -5.00
C PHE A 217 8.12 23.50 -3.91
N SER A 218 7.36 24.57 -4.20
CA SER A 218 7.16 25.70 -3.28
C SER A 218 5.86 25.65 -2.45
N SER A 219 4.86 24.88 -2.88
CA SER A 219 3.61 24.72 -2.12
C SER A 219 3.82 23.80 -0.92
N ASN A 220 3.47 24.25 0.29
CA ASN A 220 3.63 23.49 1.54
C ASN A 220 3.01 22.08 1.47
N LEU A 221 1.83 21.95 0.87
CA LEU A 221 1.17 20.65 0.72
C LEU A 221 1.95 19.72 -0.23
N VAL A 222 2.35 20.26 -1.37
CA VAL A 222 3.04 19.50 -2.42
C VAL A 222 4.43 19.08 -1.96
N SER A 223 5.18 19.99 -1.34
CA SER A 223 6.52 19.71 -0.81
C SER A 223 6.47 18.69 0.31
N THR A 224 5.61 18.88 1.33
CA THR A 224 5.47 17.94 2.46
C THR A 224 5.06 16.54 2.00
N LEU A 225 4.10 16.45 1.08
CA LEU A 225 3.66 15.17 0.53
C LEU A 225 4.77 14.48 -0.27
N THR A 226 5.42 15.22 -1.18
CA THR A 226 6.51 14.69 -2.02
C THR A 226 7.66 14.20 -1.14
N ALA A 227 8.04 14.99 -0.14
CA ALA A 227 9.07 14.70 0.86
C ALA A 227 8.81 13.37 1.58
N ALA A 228 7.62 13.20 2.17
CA ALA A 228 7.28 11.98 2.89
C ALA A 228 7.32 10.72 1.99
N ILE A 229 6.83 10.83 0.76
CA ILE A 229 6.83 9.70 -0.19
C ILE A 229 8.24 9.39 -0.67
N GLU A 230 9.04 10.42 -0.95
CA GLU A 230 10.42 10.29 -1.42
C GLU A 230 11.31 9.66 -0.35
N ALA A 231 11.27 10.15 0.89
CA ALA A 231 11.98 9.55 2.02
C ALA A 231 11.64 8.06 2.14
N ARG A 232 10.35 7.73 2.21
CA ARG A 232 9.90 6.35 2.33
C ARG A 232 10.43 5.46 1.20
N LEU A 233 10.29 5.91 -0.05
CA LEU A 233 10.65 5.10 -1.22
C LEU A 233 12.16 5.04 -1.49
N SER A 234 12.93 5.91 -0.83
CA SER A 234 14.38 5.88 -0.78
C SER A 234 14.94 5.00 0.34
N GLY A 235 14.08 4.29 1.09
CA GLY A 235 14.52 3.42 2.19
C GLY A 235 14.72 4.15 3.52
N CYS A 236 13.95 5.21 3.79
CA CYS A 236 13.93 5.85 5.11
C CYS A 236 13.63 4.80 6.21
N PRO A 237 14.37 4.84 7.35
CA PRO A 237 14.22 3.88 8.44
C PRO A 237 13.05 4.19 9.38
N LEU A 238 12.25 5.23 9.08
CA LEU A 238 11.07 5.59 9.86
C LEU A 238 9.83 4.82 9.38
N ASN A 239 8.96 4.53 10.34
CA ASN A 239 7.67 3.91 10.04
C ASN A 239 6.75 4.88 9.28
N THR A 240 5.91 4.33 8.40
CA THR A 240 4.83 5.06 7.73
C THR A 240 3.49 4.50 8.18
N MET A 241 2.52 5.36 8.48
CA MET A 241 1.16 4.89 8.72
C MET A 241 0.49 4.54 7.40
N SER A 242 0.09 3.29 7.27
CA SER A 242 -0.51 2.75 6.05
C SER A 242 -2.00 3.07 5.92
N SER A 243 -2.52 2.87 4.71
CA SER A 243 -3.96 2.69 4.52
C SER A 243 -4.21 1.56 3.53
N SER A 244 -5.10 0.63 3.89
CA SER A 244 -5.34 -0.60 3.11
C SER A 244 -4.03 -1.35 2.82
N GLY A 245 -3.15 -1.42 3.82
CA GLY A 245 -1.91 -2.20 3.76
C GLY A 245 -0.74 -1.56 2.99
N ALA A 246 -0.79 -0.28 2.59
CA ALA A 246 0.36 0.38 1.97
C ALA A 246 0.66 1.76 2.57
N GLY A 247 1.94 2.03 2.88
CA GLY A 247 2.40 3.29 3.47
C GLY A 247 2.16 4.50 2.58
N THR A 248 2.51 4.41 1.29
CA THR A 248 2.27 5.51 0.32
C THR A 248 0.79 5.84 0.14
N LYS A 249 -0.11 4.86 0.27
CA LYS A 249 -1.56 5.10 0.31
C LYS A 249 -1.97 5.92 1.54
N GLY A 250 -1.39 5.59 2.69
CA GLY A 250 -1.59 6.36 3.92
C GLY A 250 -1.11 7.80 3.77
N ILE A 251 0.09 8.01 3.22
CA ILE A 251 0.62 9.36 2.95
C ILE A 251 -0.30 10.15 2.00
N ALA A 252 -0.71 9.53 0.88
CA ALA A 252 -1.59 10.14 -0.14
C ALA A 252 -2.97 10.56 0.40
N LEU A 253 -3.41 9.96 1.51
CA LEU A 253 -4.71 10.20 2.11
C LEU A 253 -4.64 11.11 3.32
N ILE A 254 -3.74 10.80 4.25
CA ILE A 254 -3.66 11.43 5.57
C ILE A 254 -3.11 12.85 5.46
N LEU A 255 -1.96 13.02 4.79
CA LEU A 255 -1.28 14.32 4.78
C LEU A 255 -2.10 15.42 4.09
N PRO A 256 -2.72 15.20 2.92
CA PRO A 256 -3.49 16.25 2.28
C PRO A 256 -4.72 16.67 3.11
N ILE A 257 -5.43 15.71 3.72
CA ILE A 257 -6.55 16.00 4.64
C ILE A 257 -6.05 16.85 5.81
N HIS A 258 -4.96 16.44 6.45
CA HIS A 258 -4.40 17.11 7.61
C HIS A 258 -3.91 18.53 7.31
N ILE A 259 -3.10 18.69 6.25
CA ILE A 259 -2.52 19.98 5.88
C ILE A 259 -3.63 20.98 5.53
N VAL A 260 -4.63 20.55 4.74
CA VAL A 260 -5.78 21.39 4.41
C VAL A 260 -6.62 21.71 5.64
N ALA A 261 -6.81 20.76 6.56
CA ALA A 261 -7.52 20.99 7.81
C ALA A 261 -6.84 22.06 8.67
N ARG A 262 -5.50 22.01 8.80
CA ARG A 262 -4.72 23.03 9.51
C ARG A 262 -4.81 24.39 8.83
N ASP A 263 -4.58 24.44 7.52
CA ASP A 263 -4.61 25.68 6.74
C ASP A 263 -5.98 26.38 6.80
N LYS A 264 -7.06 25.61 6.96
CA LYS A 264 -8.44 26.10 7.04
C LYS A 264 -9.02 26.11 8.45
N GLN A 265 -8.21 25.83 9.48
CA GLN A 265 -8.62 25.82 10.89
C GLN A 265 -9.85 24.94 11.15
N ILE A 266 -9.93 23.79 10.48
CA ILE A 266 -11.01 22.80 10.67
C ILE A 266 -10.88 22.16 12.06
N SER A 267 -12.01 21.92 12.72
CA SER A 267 -12.03 21.32 14.05
C SER A 267 -11.44 19.91 14.06
N LYS A 268 -10.82 19.54 15.18
CA LYS A 268 -10.17 18.24 15.33
C LYS A 268 -11.11 17.05 15.11
N GLU A 269 -12.35 17.17 15.61
CA GLU A 269 -13.39 16.16 15.39
C GLU A 269 -13.71 15.99 13.91
N LYS A 270 -13.88 17.09 13.17
CA LYS A 270 -14.22 17.06 11.75
C LYS A 270 -13.08 16.47 10.91
N GLU A 271 -11.83 16.82 11.24
CA GLU A 271 -10.64 16.21 10.65
C GLU A 271 -10.60 14.69 10.89
N LEU A 272 -10.80 14.23 12.12
CA LEU A 272 -10.78 12.79 12.45
C LEU A 272 -11.88 12.03 11.72
N LYS A 273 -13.09 12.58 11.63
CA LYS A 273 -14.19 11.98 10.84
C LYS A 273 -13.86 11.96 9.34
N ALA A 274 -13.21 12.99 8.81
CA ALA A 274 -12.74 13.00 7.42
C ALA A 274 -11.67 11.93 7.17
N LEU A 275 -10.70 11.76 8.07
CA LEU A 275 -9.71 10.68 8.01
C LEU A 275 -10.38 9.30 8.05
N ALA A 276 -11.34 9.09 8.96
CA ALA A 276 -12.10 7.84 9.07
C ALA A 276 -12.84 7.53 7.76
N LEU A 277 -13.56 8.51 7.21
CA LEU A 277 -14.25 8.37 5.92
C LEU A 277 -13.26 8.05 4.80
N GLY A 278 -12.16 8.80 4.71
CA GLY A 278 -11.11 8.58 3.70
C GLY A 278 -10.57 7.14 3.76
N HIS A 279 -10.21 6.65 4.94
CA HIS A 279 -9.69 5.28 5.08
C HIS A 279 -10.73 4.21 4.69
N LEU A 280 -12.00 4.36 5.10
CA LEU A 280 -13.07 3.44 4.73
C LEU A 280 -13.34 3.45 3.23
N LEU A 281 -13.37 4.64 2.59
CA LEU A 281 -13.53 4.77 1.15
C LEU A 281 -12.33 4.21 0.38
N ASN A 282 -11.11 4.46 0.85
CA ASN A 282 -9.91 3.87 0.26
C ASN A 282 -9.99 2.34 0.31
N ARG A 283 -10.44 1.78 1.44
CA ARG A 283 -10.63 0.33 1.56
C ARG A 283 -11.74 -0.19 0.65
N TYR A 284 -12.86 0.52 0.58
CA TYR A 284 -13.98 0.19 -0.32
C TYR A 284 -13.49 0.14 -1.78
N ILE A 285 -12.84 1.19 -2.27
CA ILE A 285 -12.33 1.26 -3.65
C ILE A 285 -11.30 0.15 -3.92
N ASN A 286 -10.33 -0.05 -3.02
CA ASN A 286 -9.30 -1.09 -3.18
C ASN A 286 -9.91 -2.50 -3.22
N SER A 287 -11.00 -2.75 -2.48
CA SER A 287 -11.63 -4.07 -2.47
C SER A 287 -12.26 -4.45 -3.82
N TYR A 288 -12.60 -3.47 -4.67
CA TYR A 288 -13.02 -3.72 -6.05
C TYR A 288 -11.83 -3.86 -6.99
N ILE A 289 -10.85 -2.94 -6.91
CA ILE A 289 -9.68 -2.93 -7.81
C ILE A 289 -8.81 -4.18 -7.61
N GLY A 290 -8.60 -4.59 -6.36
CA GLY A 290 -7.74 -5.71 -5.99
C GLY A 290 -6.32 -5.30 -5.62
N LYS A 291 -5.55 -6.27 -5.13
CA LYS A 291 -4.14 -6.10 -4.76
C LYS A 291 -3.25 -6.25 -5.99
N LEU A 292 -2.04 -5.70 -5.91
CA LEU A 292 -1.01 -5.82 -6.95
C LEU A 292 -1.46 -5.39 -8.36
N SER A 293 -2.48 -4.52 -8.44
CA SER A 293 -3.05 -4.04 -9.69
C SER A 293 -2.00 -3.37 -10.61
N PRO A 294 -2.16 -3.46 -11.94
CA PRO A 294 -1.38 -2.67 -12.90
C PRO A 294 -1.69 -1.17 -12.82
N MET A 295 -2.76 -0.76 -12.13
CA MET A 295 -3.07 0.64 -11.85
C MET A 295 -2.50 1.11 -10.51
N CYS A 296 -2.12 2.38 -10.46
CA CYS A 296 -1.63 3.03 -9.25
C CYS A 296 -2.76 3.24 -8.25
N THR A 297 -2.95 2.27 -7.35
CA THR A 297 -3.98 2.35 -6.30
C THR A 297 -3.75 3.48 -5.29
N CYS A 298 -2.54 4.02 -5.17
CA CYS A 298 -2.29 5.24 -4.38
C CYS A 298 -3.07 6.44 -4.95
N VAL A 299 -3.16 6.55 -6.27
CA VAL A 299 -3.91 7.61 -6.93
C VAL A 299 -5.37 7.22 -7.09
N MET A 300 -5.62 6.06 -7.71
CA MET A 300 -6.96 5.59 -8.06
C MET A 300 -7.87 5.38 -6.85
N ALA A 301 -7.32 4.88 -5.74
CA ALA A 301 -8.10 4.63 -4.52
C ALA A 301 -7.84 5.70 -3.47
N SER A 302 -6.59 5.94 -3.08
CA SER A 302 -6.31 6.79 -1.93
C SER A 302 -6.50 8.29 -2.23
N SER A 303 -6.02 8.81 -3.35
CA SER A 303 -6.32 10.19 -3.75
C SER A 303 -7.81 10.39 -4.07
N THR A 304 -8.49 9.40 -4.66
CA THR A 304 -9.96 9.45 -4.86
C THR A 304 -10.72 9.52 -3.55
N ALA A 305 -10.37 8.67 -2.57
CA ALA A 305 -10.94 8.70 -1.24
C ALA A 305 -10.60 10.00 -0.49
N CYS A 306 -9.39 10.53 -0.66
CA CYS A 306 -9.00 11.84 -0.15
C CYS A 306 -9.90 12.95 -0.71
N SER A 307 -10.18 12.96 -2.02
CA SER A 307 -11.08 13.94 -2.65
C SER A 307 -12.47 13.93 -2.00
N ALA A 308 -13.06 12.74 -1.84
CA ALA A 308 -14.35 12.56 -1.19
C ALA A 308 -14.33 12.99 0.30
N ALA A 309 -13.27 12.65 1.03
CA ALA A 309 -13.07 13.06 2.42
C ALA A 309 -12.90 14.57 2.58
N LEU A 310 -12.24 15.25 1.64
CA LEU A 310 -12.14 16.71 1.61
C LEU A 310 -13.51 17.36 1.42
N VAL A 311 -14.34 16.85 0.49
CA VAL A 311 -15.73 17.32 0.33
C VAL A 311 -16.50 17.18 1.65
N TYR A 312 -16.42 16.02 2.30
CA TYR A 312 -17.02 15.80 3.61
C TYR A 312 -16.50 16.79 4.65
N MET A 313 -15.19 17.01 4.70
CA MET A 313 -14.52 17.91 5.65
C MET A 313 -15.03 19.34 5.54
N PHE A 314 -15.27 19.81 4.32
CA PHE A 314 -15.84 21.14 4.03
C PHE A 314 -17.37 21.21 4.13
N GLY A 315 -18.04 20.16 4.61
CA GLY A 315 -19.48 20.17 4.86
C GLY A 315 -20.33 19.89 3.62
N GLY A 316 -19.73 19.36 2.55
CA GLY A 316 -20.48 18.92 1.37
C GLY A 316 -21.43 17.78 1.69
N ASN A 317 -22.54 17.71 0.96
CA ASN A 317 -23.55 16.67 1.13
C ASN A 317 -23.11 15.33 0.47
N LYS A 318 -23.90 14.25 0.68
CA LYS A 318 -23.60 12.92 0.13
C LYS A 318 -23.50 12.89 -1.40
N GLU A 319 -24.30 13.71 -2.07
CA GLU A 319 -24.28 13.82 -3.53
C GLU A 319 -22.96 14.42 -4.02
N GLN A 320 -22.50 15.50 -3.38
CA GLN A 320 -21.21 16.12 -3.64
C GLN A 320 -20.03 15.20 -3.32
N ILE A 321 -20.12 14.38 -2.26
CA ILE A 321 -19.14 13.34 -1.97
C ILE A 321 -19.09 12.32 -3.14
N GLY A 322 -20.25 11.93 -3.67
CA GLY A 322 -20.34 11.12 -4.88
C GLY A 322 -19.72 11.80 -6.11
N TYR A 323 -19.95 13.10 -6.29
CA TYR A 323 -19.36 13.89 -7.39
C TYR A 323 -17.84 13.88 -7.35
N ALA A 324 -17.22 13.97 -6.17
CA ALA A 324 -15.77 13.88 -6.04
C ALA A 324 -15.21 12.54 -6.57
N ILE A 325 -15.90 11.43 -6.27
CA ILE A 325 -15.53 10.09 -6.77
C ILE A 325 -15.71 10.00 -8.28
N LYS A 326 -16.82 10.53 -8.82
CA LYS A 326 -17.08 10.60 -10.27
C LYS A 326 -15.99 11.40 -11.00
N ASN A 327 -15.68 12.58 -10.49
CA ASN A 327 -14.67 13.48 -11.05
C ASN A 327 -13.29 12.84 -11.06
N MET A 328 -12.91 12.20 -9.95
CA MET A 328 -11.64 11.46 -9.87
C MET A 328 -11.61 10.29 -10.84
N THR A 329 -12.72 9.55 -11.00
CA THR A 329 -12.81 8.43 -11.96
C THR A 329 -12.50 8.89 -13.38
N GLY A 330 -13.08 10.00 -13.84
CA GLY A 330 -12.78 10.53 -15.17
C GLY A 330 -11.41 11.19 -15.31
N THR A 331 -10.79 11.61 -14.20
CA THR A 331 -9.54 12.40 -14.22
C THR A 331 -8.27 11.55 -14.13
N VAL A 332 -8.24 10.56 -13.24
CA VAL A 332 -6.99 9.85 -12.89
C VAL A 332 -6.90 8.41 -13.40
N THR A 333 -8.00 7.86 -13.93
CA THR A 333 -8.01 6.48 -14.42
C THR A 333 -7.02 6.27 -15.56
N GLY A 334 -6.20 5.23 -15.43
CA GLY A 334 -5.15 4.88 -16.39
C GLY A 334 -3.73 5.14 -15.88
N MET A 335 -3.55 5.80 -14.73
CA MET A 335 -2.22 5.91 -14.14
C MET A 335 -1.69 4.53 -13.71
N ILE A 336 -0.61 4.06 -14.34
CA ILE A 336 -0.05 2.72 -14.13
C ILE A 336 0.82 2.62 -12.86
N CYS A 337 0.89 1.41 -12.30
CA CYS A 337 1.81 1.01 -11.24
C CYS A 337 2.96 0.18 -11.82
N ASP A 338 4.09 0.83 -12.06
CA ASP A 338 5.37 0.26 -12.50
C ASP A 338 6.34 0.09 -11.31
N GLY A 339 5.80 -0.23 -10.14
CA GLY A 339 6.53 -0.62 -8.94
C GLY A 339 6.88 0.49 -7.92
N GLY A 340 7.31 0.07 -6.73
CA GLY A 340 7.67 0.98 -5.64
C GLY A 340 9.04 1.61 -5.89
N LYS A 341 9.08 2.93 -6.10
CA LYS A 341 10.31 3.69 -6.39
C LYS A 341 10.08 5.18 -6.18
N VAL A 342 11.15 5.95 -6.04
CA VAL A 342 11.12 7.41 -5.83
C VAL A 342 10.17 8.15 -6.80
N GLY A 343 10.06 7.72 -8.05
CA GLY A 343 9.11 8.28 -9.03
C GLY A 343 7.62 8.23 -8.62
N CYS A 344 7.22 7.41 -7.64
CA CYS A 344 5.85 7.47 -7.10
C CYS A 344 5.57 8.79 -6.38
N SER A 345 6.58 9.51 -5.88
CA SER A 345 6.39 10.84 -5.29
C SER A 345 5.72 11.78 -6.29
N LEU A 346 6.14 11.78 -7.56
CA LEU A 346 5.52 12.57 -8.61
C LEU A 346 4.12 12.08 -8.97
N LYS A 347 3.94 10.76 -9.15
CA LYS A 347 2.64 10.17 -9.51
C LYS A 347 1.56 10.49 -8.47
N VAL A 348 1.89 10.25 -7.20
CA VAL A 348 0.95 10.43 -6.09
C VAL A 348 0.68 11.91 -5.85
N THR A 349 1.69 12.76 -5.98
CA THR A 349 1.51 14.22 -5.90
C THR A 349 0.56 14.73 -6.97
N THR A 350 0.71 14.29 -8.23
CA THR A 350 -0.25 14.59 -9.29
C THR A 350 -1.65 14.11 -8.93
N GLY A 351 -1.79 12.90 -8.39
CA GLY A 351 -3.06 12.37 -7.90
C GLY A 351 -3.70 13.22 -6.80
N THR A 352 -2.91 13.71 -5.85
CA THR A 352 -3.37 14.60 -4.77
C THR A 352 -3.79 15.97 -5.29
N VAL A 353 -3.05 16.56 -6.23
CA VAL A 353 -3.47 17.82 -6.87
C VAL A 353 -4.81 17.64 -7.59
N SER A 354 -4.97 16.53 -8.32
CA SER A 354 -6.27 16.16 -8.92
C SER A 354 -7.36 15.99 -7.85
N ALA A 355 -7.06 15.39 -6.70
CA ALA A 355 -8.01 15.25 -5.60
C ALA A 355 -8.50 16.60 -5.07
N LEU A 356 -7.60 17.57 -4.87
CA LEU A 356 -7.96 18.93 -4.47
C LEU A 356 -8.86 19.61 -5.50
N LEU A 357 -8.53 19.48 -6.79
CA LEU A 357 -9.31 20.02 -7.89
C LEU A 357 -10.71 19.41 -7.94
N CYS A 358 -10.81 18.08 -7.91
CA CYS A 358 -12.07 17.34 -7.97
C CYS A 358 -12.96 17.58 -6.75
N ALA A 359 -12.38 17.73 -5.55
CA ALA A 359 -13.13 18.09 -4.36
C ALA A 359 -13.72 19.50 -4.48
N LYS A 360 -12.94 20.46 -4.98
CA LYS A 360 -13.40 21.84 -5.21
C LYS A 360 -14.52 21.91 -6.25
N THR A 361 -14.41 21.18 -7.36
CA THR A 361 -15.47 21.15 -8.38
C THR A 361 -16.72 20.44 -7.88
N ALA A 362 -16.56 19.37 -7.10
CA ALA A 362 -17.68 18.67 -6.47
C ALA A 362 -18.46 19.56 -5.49
N LEU A 363 -17.77 20.33 -4.63
CA LEU A 363 -18.40 21.31 -3.73
C LEU A 363 -19.15 22.42 -4.49
N ASN A 364 -18.77 22.70 -5.73
CA ASN A 364 -19.45 23.65 -6.62
C ASN A 364 -20.54 23.01 -7.49
N ASN A 365 -20.96 21.77 -7.20
CA ASN A 365 -21.96 21.03 -8.00
C ASN A 365 -21.60 20.91 -9.48
N ALA A 366 -20.30 20.74 -9.78
CA ALA A 366 -19.80 20.51 -11.13
C ALA A 366 -19.24 19.07 -11.28
N PRO A 367 -20.12 18.04 -11.32
CA PRO A 367 -19.70 16.69 -11.63
C PRO A 367 -19.44 16.50 -13.13
N LEU A 368 -18.53 15.59 -13.47
CA LEU A 368 -18.49 14.97 -14.80
C LEU A 368 -19.80 14.22 -15.07
N LYS A 369 -20.24 14.25 -16.32
CA LYS A 369 -21.46 13.60 -16.76
C LYS A 369 -21.24 12.09 -16.86
N ASP A 370 -22.30 11.31 -16.76
CA ASP A 370 -22.27 9.86 -16.98
C ASP A 370 -22.03 9.50 -18.47
N SER A 371 -22.21 10.44 -19.39
CA SER A 371 -21.76 10.33 -20.78
C SER A 371 -20.24 10.44 -20.96
N ASP A 372 -19.50 10.89 -19.94
CA ASP A 372 -18.08 11.18 -20.06
C ASP A 372 -17.24 9.91 -19.85
N GLY A 373 -17.00 9.20 -20.96
CA GLY A 373 -16.08 8.05 -21.01
C GLY A 373 -16.49 6.93 -20.05
N ILE A 374 -15.66 6.66 -19.03
CA ILE A 374 -15.88 5.58 -18.05
C ILE A 374 -16.66 6.04 -16.80
N VAL A 375 -17.01 7.32 -16.70
CA VAL A 375 -17.85 7.84 -15.62
C VAL A 375 -19.24 7.23 -15.72
N ALA A 376 -19.90 7.04 -14.58
CA ALA A 376 -21.22 6.46 -14.49
C ALA A 376 -22.17 7.34 -13.66
N SER A 377 -23.45 6.97 -13.64
CA SER A 377 -24.48 7.71 -12.90
C SER A 377 -24.21 7.73 -11.39
N THR A 378 -23.69 6.63 -10.82
CA THR A 378 -23.38 6.51 -9.37
C THR A 378 -21.89 6.38 -9.10
N PRO A 379 -21.41 6.84 -7.91
CA PRO A 379 -20.00 6.67 -7.52
C PRO A 379 -19.59 5.20 -7.38
N GLU A 380 -20.48 4.31 -6.94
CA GLU A 380 -20.21 2.86 -6.84
C GLU A 380 -19.96 2.27 -8.23
N LYS A 381 -20.76 2.66 -9.23
CA LYS A 381 -20.57 2.18 -10.60
C LYS A 381 -19.28 2.73 -11.21
N CYS A 382 -18.90 3.97 -10.89
CA CYS A 382 -17.60 4.53 -11.27
C CYS A 382 -16.44 3.68 -10.70
N ILE A 383 -16.51 3.30 -9.42
CA ILE A 383 -15.53 2.42 -8.76
C ILE A 383 -15.46 1.05 -9.44
N GLN A 384 -16.62 0.47 -9.77
CA GLN A 384 -16.70 -0.79 -10.50
C GLN A 384 -16.10 -0.67 -11.91
N ASN A 385 -16.30 0.44 -12.61
CA ASN A 385 -15.71 0.68 -13.93
C ASN A 385 -14.18 0.80 -13.86
N MET A 386 -13.64 1.51 -12.85
CA MET A 386 -12.19 1.54 -12.59
C MET A 386 -11.64 0.12 -12.37
N ALA A 387 -12.31 -0.67 -11.52
CA ALA A 387 -11.90 -2.05 -11.24
C ALA A 387 -12.00 -2.95 -12.48
N TYR A 388 -13.05 -2.81 -13.29
CA TYR A 388 -13.24 -3.57 -14.52
C TYR A 388 -12.14 -3.27 -15.54
N LEU A 389 -11.81 -1.99 -15.75
CA LEU A 389 -10.70 -1.59 -16.62
C LEU A 389 -9.37 -2.18 -16.14
N SER A 390 -9.09 -2.15 -14.83
CA SER A 390 -7.88 -2.77 -14.27
C SER A 390 -7.78 -4.25 -14.58
N LYS A 391 -8.88 -4.99 -14.41
CA LYS A 391 -8.87 -6.46 -14.45
C LYS A 391 -8.95 -7.01 -15.86
N VAL A 392 -9.74 -6.36 -16.70
CA VAL A 392 -10.05 -6.84 -18.05
C VAL A 392 -9.23 -6.08 -19.09
N GLY A 393 -9.22 -4.75 -19.03
CA GLY A 393 -8.55 -3.91 -20.02
C GLY A 393 -7.02 -3.86 -19.89
N MET A 394 -6.49 -4.12 -18.68
CA MET A 394 -5.06 -3.99 -18.38
C MET A 394 -4.39 -5.33 -18.02
N LYS A 395 -4.98 -6.46 -18.41
CA LYS A 395 -4.53 -7.81 -18.03
C LYS A 395 -3.05 -8.10 -18.38
N ASP A 396 -2.56 -7.53 -19.49
CA ASP A 396 -1.21 -7.80 -20.00
C ASP A 396 -0.20 -6.70 -19.61
N VAL A 397 -0.65 -5.63 -18.95
CA VAL A 397 0.18 -4.45 -18.64
C VAL A 397 1.34 -4.80 -17.71
N ASP A 398 1.12 -5.67 -16.72
CA ASP A 398 2.18 -6.08 -15.80
C ASP A 398 3.28 -6.86 -16.52
N THR A 399 2.91 -7.75 -17.44
CA THR A 399 3.87 -8.47 -18.30
C THR A 399 4.71 -7.50 -19.11
N THR A 400 4.08 -6.56 -19.80
CA THR A 400 4.80 -5.55 -20.59
C THR A 400 5.71 -4.68 -19.72
N ILE A 401 5.26 -4.27 -18.52
CA ILE A 401 6.08 -3.50 -17.58
C ILE A 401 7.31 -4.30 -17.15
N VAL A 402 7.15 -5.56 -16.76
CA VAL A 402 8.25 -6.41 -16.32
C VAL A 402 9.26 -6.63 -17.46
N GLU A 403 8.81 -6.90 -18.68
CA GLU A 403 9.70 -7.00 -19.85
C GLU A 403 10.52 -5.72 -20.07
N ILE A 404 9.91 -4.55 -19.92
CA ILE A 404 10.62 -3.25 -20.01
C ILE A 404 11.63 -3.11 -18.87
N MET A 405 11.28 -3.52 -17.65
CA MET A 405 12.15 -3.44 -16.48
C MET A 405 13.34 -4.39 -16.59
N GLU A 406 13.15 -5.61 -17.08
CA GLU A 406 14.21 -6.61 -17.25
C GLU A 406 15.19 -6.21 -18.35
N LYS A 407 14.72 -5.60 -19.45
CA LYS A 407 15.60 -5.08 -20.50
C LYS A 407 16.57 -3.99 -20.04
N LYS A 408 16.33 -3.34 -18.89
CA LYS A 408 17.25 -2.35 -18.31
C LYS A 408 18.40 -2.96 -17.50
N LYS A 409 18.30 -4.26 -17.16
CA LYS A 409 19.35 -4.99 -16.45
C LYS A 409 20.40 -5.57 -17.40
N ALA A 410 20.08 -5.69 -18.69
CA ALA A 410 21.01 -5.99 -19.77
C ALA A 410 21.69 -4.70 -20.25
#